data_AF-A0A963EY18-F1
#
_entry.id   AF-A0A963EY18-F1
#
_cell.length_a   1.000
_cell.length_b   1.000
_cell.length_c   1.000
_cell.angle_alpha   90.00
_cell.angle_beta   90.00
_cell.angle_gamma   90.00
#
_symmetry.space_group_name_H-M   'P 1'
#
loop_
_entity.id
_entity.type
_entity.pdbx_description
1 polymer ?
#
loop_
_entity_poly.entity_id
_entity_poly.type
_entity_poly.pdbx_seq_one_letter_code
_entity_poly.pdbx_strand_id
1 'polypeptide(L)'
;FTDYYHDFFYPYYKADYPQMSRDEFIAAIGLHSIADYLRNSPKITVMHNQDDIILEPGEIEFFNEVFGDRATIYPHGGHCGNMNYRDNVAHMVATFTGEAQ
;
A
#
# COMPACT_ATOMS: atom_id res chain seq x y z
N PHE A 1 1.60 1.30 -14.47
CA PHE A 1 1.98 0.18 -13.58
C PHE A 1 1.52 -1.16 -14.16
N THR A 2 0.28 -1.26 -14.62
CA THR A 2 -0.31 -2.44 -15.26
C THR A 2 0.59 -3.12 -16.30
N ASP A 3 1.12 -2.37 -17.28
CA ASP A 3 2.02 -2.92 -18.30
C ASP A 3 3.33 -3.44 -17.70
N TYR A 4 3.90 -2.74 -16.72
CA TYR A 4 5.08 -3.21 -16.01
C TYR A 4 4.81 -4.55 -15.31
N TYR A 5 3.64 -4.72 -14.68
CA TYR A 5 3.28 -5.98 -14.05
C TYR A 5 3.10 -7.11 -15.08
N HIS A 6 2.33 -6.84 -16.14
CA HIS A 6 1.95 -7.87 -17.11
C HIS A 6 3.06 -8.25 -18.11
N ASP A 7 3.85 -7.28 -18.55
CA ASP A 7 4.80 -7.47 -19.65
C ASP A 7 6.21 -7.72 -19.15
N PHE A 8 6.52 -7.34 -17.90
CA PHE A 8 7.86 -7.48 -17.34
C PHE A 8 7.89 -8.30 -16.04
N PHE A 9 7.20 -7.84 -15.00
CA PHE A 9 7.33 -8.40 -13.66
C PHE A 9 6.85 -9.86 -13.59
N TYR A 10 5.61 -10.14 -13.98
CA TYR A 10 5.09 -11.51 -13.97
C TYR A 10 5.84 -12.45 -14.93
N PRO A 11 6.12 -12.07 -16.20
CA PRO A 11 6.90 -12.92 -17.11
C PRO A 11 8.28 -13.30 -16.56
N TYR A 12 8.96 -12.37 -15.89
CA TYR A 12 10.26 -12.65 -15.25
C TYR A 12 10.13 -13.74 -14.17
N TYR A 13 9.16 -13.62 -13.28
CA TYR A 13 8.96 -14.58 -12.17
C TYR A 13 8.24 -15.87 -12.58
N LYS A 14 7.67 -15.95 -13.79
CA LYS A 14 6.97 -17.15 -14.24
C LYS A 14 7.87 -18.40 -14.30
N ALA A 15 9.16 -18.21 -14.53
CA ALA A 15 10.13 -19.30 -14.53
C ALA A 15 10.28 -19.96 -13.13
N ASP A 16 10.26 -19.15 -12.07
CA ASP A 16 10.37 -19.61 -10.69
C ASP A 16 9.04 -20.16 -10.15
N TYR A 17 7.91 -19.64 -10.67
CA TYR A 17 6.55 -20.02 -10.25
C TYR A 17 5.71 -20.54 -11.45
N PRO A 18 6.11 -21.67 -12.07
CA PRO A 18 5.51 -22.12 -13.33
C PRO A 18 4.04 -22.50 -13.19
N GLN A 19 3.58 -22.87 -11.99
CA GLN A 19 2.20 -23.28 -11.73
C GLN A 19 1.27 -22.13 -11.30
N MET A 20 1.82 -20.99 -10.90
CA MET A 20 1.01 -19.87 -10.42
C MET A 20 0.50 -19.06 -11.60
N SER A 21 -0.81 -18.90 -11.73
CA SER A 21 -1.37 -17.95 -12.69
C SER A 21 -0.99 -16.52 -12.32
N ARG A 22 -1.16 -15.61 -13.27
CA ARG A 22 -0.85 -14.20 -13.06
C ARG A 22 -1.69 -13.56 -11.96
N ASP A 23 -2.96 -13.94 -11.88
CA ASP A 23 -3.90 -13.35 -10.94
C ASP A 23 -3.67 -13.94 -9.53
N GLU A 24 -3.34 -15.23 -9.43
CA GLU A 24 -2.87 -15.83 -8.17
C GLU A 24 -1.56 -15.19 -7.70
N PHE A 25 -0.66 -14.85 -8.63
CA PHE A 25 0.63 -14.25 -8.29
C PHE A 25 0.47 -12.84 -7.71
N ILE A 26 -0.33 -11.96 -8.34
CA ILE A 26 -0.56 -10.61 -7.80
C ILE A 26 -1.28 -10.66 -6.45
N ALA A 27 -2.24 -11.56 -6.30
CA ALA A 27 -2.95 -11.76 -5.04
C ALA A 27 -2.00 -12.23 -3.92
N ALA A 28 -1.06 -13.13 -4.23
CA ALA A 28 -0.10 -13.66 -3.27
C ALA A 28 0.92 -12.62 -2.79
N ILE A 29 1.31 -11.67 -3.63
CA ILE A 29 2.28 -10.61 -3.28
C ILE A 29 1.62 -9.32 -2.79
N GLY A 30 0.29 -9.24 -2.84
CA GLY A 30 -0.49 -8.10 -2.37
C GLY A 30 -0.69 -8.10 -0.86
N LEU A 31 -1.00 -6.92 -0.30
CA LEU A 31 -1.23 -6.74 1.14
C LEU A 31 -2.47 -7.50 1.65
N HIS A 32 -3.45 -7.78 0.79
CA HIS A 32 -4.63 -8.59 1.13
C HIS A 32 -4.27 -9.95 1.73
N SER A 33 -3.19 -10.58 1.24
CA SER A 33 -2.70 -11.88 1.74
C SER A 33 -2.30 -11.86 3.23
N ILE A 34 -1.98 -10.68 3.77
CA ILE A 34 -1.58 -10.46 5.16
C ILE A 34 -2.53 -9.51 5.91
N ALA A 35 -3.73 -9.26 5.39
CA ALA A 35 -4.67 -8.29 5.94
C ALA A 35 -4.99 -8.54 7.42
N ASP A 36 -5.18 -9.81 7.82
CA ASP A 36 -5.46 -10.16 9.22
C ASP A 36 -4.29 -9.84 10.15
N TYR A 37 -3.05 -10.00 9.69
CA TYR A 37 -1.88 -9.60 10.46
C TYR A 37 -1.81 -8.08 10.62
N LEU A 38 -2.03 -7.34 9.52
CA LEU A 38 -2.02 -5.87 9.51
C LEU A 38 -3.14 -5.28 10.38
N ARG A 39 -4.32 -5.91 10.39
CA ARG A 39 -5.47 -5.51 11.21
C ARG A 39 -5.18 -5.63 12.70
N ASN A 40 -4.51 -6.70 13.09
CA ASN A 40 -4.23 -7.02 14.50
C ASN A 40 -2.89 -6.49 15.02
N SER A 41 -2.08 -5.83 14.18
CA SER A 41 -0.75 -5.35 14.57
C SER A 41 -0.76 -3.85 14.89
N PRO A 42 -0.81 -3.45 16.19
CA PRO A 42 -0.91 -2.04 16.58
C PRO A 42 0.34 -1.21 16.25
N LYS A 43 1.46 -1.88 15.95
CA LYS A 43 2.76 -1.26 15.65
C LYS A 43 2.95 -0.87 14.18
N ILE A 44 1.95 -1.11 13.32
CA ILE A 44 2.05 -0.81 11.88
C ILE A 44 1.00 0.26 11.58
N THR A 45 1.41 1.31 10.87
CA THR A 45 0.52 2.36 10.36
C THR A 45 0.63 2.41 8.83
N VAL A 46 -0.39 2.92 8.16
CA VAL A 46 -0.35 3.18 6.71
C VAL A 46 -0.60 4.64 6.46
N MET A 47 0.22 5.23 5.58
CA MET A 47 0.03 6.58 5.11
C MET A 47 0.02 6.55 3.58
N HIS A 48 -1.05 7.04 2.97
CA HIS A 48 -1.23 6.97 1.52
C HIS A 48 -2.01 8.16 0.98
N ASN A 49 -2.16 8.23 -0.34
CA ASN A 49 -2.82 9.35 -1.02
C ASN A 49 -4.08 8.87 -1.74
N GLN A 50 -5.16 9.63 -1.60
CA GLN A 50 -6.45 9.35 -2.25
C GLN A 50 -6.36 9.37 -3.78
N ASP A 51 -5.42 10.15 -4.33
CA ASP A 51 -5.22 10.37 -5.76
C ASP A 51 -4.01 9.60 -6.34
N ASP A 52 -3.54 8.54 -5.68
CA ASP A 52 -2.51 7.67 -6.23
C ASP A 52 -3.02 6.94 -7.50
N ILE A 53 -2.45 7.31 -8.65
CA ILE A 53 -2.82 6.79 -9.96
C ILE A 53 -2.46 5.31 -10.17
N ILE A 54 -1.63 4.72 -9.31
CA ILE A 54 -1.23 3.32 -9.42
C ILE A 54 -2.21 2.38 -8.71
N LEU A 55 -2.97 2.86 -7.73
CA LEU A 55 -3.90 2.03 -6.99
C LEU A 55 -5.10 1.60 -7.83
N GLU A 56 -5.53 0.36 -7.60
CA GLU A 56 -6.79 -0.13 -8.11
C GLU A 56 -7.97 0.45 -7.28
N PRO A 57 -9.16 0.60 -7.89
CA PRO A 57 -10.35 0.99 -7.13
C PRO A 57 -10.62 0.02 -5.98
N GLY A 58 -10.91 0.53 -4.79
CA GLY A 58 -11.14 -0.28 -3.58
C GLY A 58 -9.95 -0.34 -2.62
N GLU A 59 -8.73 0.00 -3.06
CA GLU A 59 -7.54 -0.14 -2.22
C GLU A 59 -7.47 0.92 -1.09
N ILE A 60 -8.06 2.10 -1.30
CA ILE A 60 -8.19 3.12 -0.23
C ILE A 60 -9.18 2.63 0.83
N GLU A 61 -10.29 2.04 0.42
CA GLU A 61 -11.27 1.42 1.33
C GLU A 61 -10.63 0.28 2.12
N PHE A 62 -9.82 -0.56 1.47
CA PHE A 62 -9.03 -1.61 2.12
C PHE A 62 -8.10 -1.04 3.20
N PHE A 63 -7.38 0.05 2.93
CA PHE A 63 -6.52 0.67 3.94
C PHE A 63 -7.31 1.16 5.15
N ASN A 64 -8.45 1.83 4.93
CA ASN A 64 -9.30 2.30 6.03
C ASN A 64 -9.88 1.13 6.83
N GLU A 65 -10.32 0.04 6.18
CA GLU A 65 -10.87 -1.14 6.86
C GLU A 65 -9.81 -1.89 7.68
N VAL A 66 -8.62 -2.09 7.12
CA VAL A 66 -7.57 -2.90 7.74
C VAL A 66 -6.83 -2.14 8.83
N PHE A 67 -6.52 -0.86 8.61
CA PHE A 67 -5.72 -0.08 9.55
C PHE A 67 -6.56 0.75 10.51
N GLY A 68 -7.82 1.05 10.18
CA GLY A 68 -8.71 1.87 11.02
C GLY A 68 -8.08 3.23 11.33
N ASP A 69 -8.07 3.61 12.61
CA ASP A 69 -7.44 4.85 13.09
C ASP A 69 -5.93 4.94 12.80
N ARG A 70 -5.28 3.83 12.40
CA ARG A 70 -3.87 3.80 11.98
C ARG A 70 -3.67 4.09 10.49
N ALA A 71 -4.75 4.34 9.75
CA ALA A 71 -4.69 4.81 8.37
C ALA A 71 -4.70 6.35 8.32
N THR A 72 -3.80 6.91 7.53
CA THR A 72 -3.84 8.33 7.16
C THR A 72 -3.86 8.45 5.65
N ILE A 73 -4.99 8.91 5.11
CA ILE A 73 -5.19 9.11 3.68
C ILE A 73 -5.15 10.60 3.38
N TYR A 74 -4.05 11.07 2.79
CA TYR A 74 -3.92 12.44 2.34
C TYR A 74 -4.76 12.66 1.07
N PRO A 75 -5.41 13.81 0.90
CA PRO A 75 -6.26 14.05 -0.27
C PRO A 75 -5.46 14.15 -1.57
N HIS A 76 -4.19 14.57 -1.49
CA HIS A 76 -3.32 14.81 -2.65
C HIS A 76 -1.90 14.34 -2.42
N GLY A 77 -1.25 13.94 -3.52
CA GLY A 77 0.15 13.56 -3.55
C GLY A 77 0.49 12.54 -4.64
N GLY A 78 -0.49 11.92 -5.27
CA GLY A 78 -0.26 10.87 -6.27
C GLY A 78 0.59 9.73 -5.69
N HIS A 79 1.42 9.11 -6.52
CA HIS A 79 2.35 8.09 -6.04
C HIS A 79 3.55 8.73 -5.33
N CYS A 80 3.62 8.56 -4.00
CA CYS A 80 4.71 9.04 -3.13
C CYS A 80 4.90 10.57 -3.01
N GLY A 81 4.10 11.41 -3.68
CA GLY A 81 4.28 12.87 -3.64
C GLY A 81 3.80 13.54 -2.35
N ASN A 82 3.08 12.83 -1.47
CA ASN A 82 2.81 13.29 -0.10
C ASN A 82 4.08 13.58 0.70
N MET A 83 5.21 12.94 0.37
CA MET A 83 6.49 13.23 1.00
C MET A 83 7.06 14.61 0.65
N ASN A 84 6.49 15.32 -0.35
CA ASN A 84 6.87 16.69 -0.66
C ASN A 84 6.17 17.73 0.23
N TYR A 85 5.16 17.32 1.02
CA TYR A 85 4.44 18.20 1.92
C TYR A 85 5.10 18.16 3.29
N ARG A 86 5.57 19.32 3.76
CA ARG A 86 6.26 19.44 5.05
C ARG A 86 5.47 18.85 6.20
N ASP A 87 4.17 19.13 6.26
CA ASP A 87 3.31 18.69 7.37
C ASP A 87 3.10 17.17 7.35
N ASN A 88 2.97 16.57 6.16
CA ASN A 88 2.86 15.12 6.02
C ASN A 88 4.14 14.42 6.49
N VAL A 89 5.32 14.96 6.14
CA VAL A 89 6.60 14.41 6.61
C VAL A 89 6.79 14.61 8.11
N ALA A 90 6.38 15.75 8.65
CA ALA A 90 6.39 15.98 10.10
C ALA A 90 5.52 14.95 10.82
N HIS A 91 4.32 14.67 10.29
CA HIS A 91 3.45 13.61 10.80
C HIS A 91 4.10 12.21 10.71
N MET A 92 4.67 11.84 9.55
CA MET A 92 5.39 10.57 9.37
C MET A 92 6.47 10.36 10.44
N VAL A 93 7.28 11.40 10.70
CA VAL A 93 8.34 11.33 11.73
C VAL A 93 7.73 11.21 13.12
N ALA A 94 6.70 12.02 13.43
CA ALA A 94 6.03 12.03 14.71
C ALA A 94 5.39 10.67 15.06
N THR A 95 4.93 9.91 14.07
CA THR A 95 4.39 8.56 14.27
C THR A 95 5.44 7.59 14.83
N PHE A 96 6.72 7.75 14.47
CA PHE A 96 7.80 6.91 15.02
C PHE A 96 8.27 7.37 16.40
N THR A 97 8.11 8.66 16.74
CA THR A 97 8.51 9.21 18.03
C THR A 97 7.40 9.14 19.09
N GLY A 98 6.17 8.80 18.69
CA GLY A 98 4.99 8.80 19.56
C GLY A 98 4.42 10.20 19.81
N GLU A 99 4.78 11.17 18.97
CA GLU A 99 4.36 12.57 19.07
C GLU A 99 3.22 12.92 18.12
N ALA A 100 2.82 11.98 17.24
CA ALA A 100 1.63 12.11 16.42
C ALA A 100 0.39 11.98 17.33
N GLN A 101 -0.36 13.08 17.49
CA GLN A 101 -1.67 13.12 18.17
C GLN A 101 -2.79 12.88 17.17
#